data_AF-A0A452ZXM6-F1
#
_entry.id   AF-A0A452ZXM6-F1
#
_cell.length_a   1.000
_cell.length_b   1.000
_cell.length_c   1.000
_cell.angle_alpha   90.00
_cell.angle_beta   90.00
_cell.angle_gamma   90.00
#
_symmetry.space_group_name_H-M   'P 1'
#
loop_
_entity.id
_entity.type
_entity.pdbx_description
1 polymer ?
#
loop_
_entity_poly.entity_id
_entity_poly.type
_entity_poly.pdbx_seq_one_letter_code
_entity_poly.pdbx_strand_id
1 'polypeptide(L)'
;MHSILIAFLRMGHPYGSISNILNFLWCLWKARNDYLFDRNKAPPHHVHLAAKALSSDAYIDLPHLSQMQVTPQVQLPLDQLPMQGRTLRSDLLVSGPKIYSDAAFRSRKVPSLPQGEVATGVGIYISLAQDQVNMQIEASAPPTISPLHAEALALSFAAQVASKLNILRPTFLMDFLSLSSVAAIGRIVESTTPWCIRKPLATFFKHATNLQPQVFHISREINGIAHNVAQQVLHQCVQPEVCCFASAHRHTSCPVVSLLSNFQDQEFVIHDVHCY
;
A
#
# COMPACT_ATOMS: atom_id res chain seq x y z
N MET A 1 24.38 21.84 -8.26
CA MET A 1 24.67 22.71 -7.08
C MET A 1 25.76 23.73 -7.38
N HIS A 2 26.97 23.31 -7.76
CA HIS A 2 28.09 24.22 -8.04
C HIS A 2 27.80 25.29 -9.12
N SER A 3 27.15 24.89 -10.22
CA SER A 3 26.74 25.77 -11.32
C SER A 3 25.70 26.83 -10.93
N ILE A 4 24.80 26.51 -9.98
CA ILE A 4 23.75 27.43 -9.50
C ILE A 4 24.35 28.48 -8.55
N LEU A 5 25.29 28.08 -7.69
CA LEU A 5 25.99 29.00 -6.79
C LEU A 5 26.81 30.03 -7.58
N ILE A 6 27.50 29.59 -8.63
CA ILE A 6 28.24 30.48 -9.54
C ILE A 6 27.28 31.45 -10.24
N ALA A 7 26.10 30.98 -10.67
CA ALA A 7 25.10 31.84 -11.30
C ALA A 7 24.62 32.96 -10.35
N PHE A 8 24.29 32.62 -9.09
CA PHE A 8 23.84 33.62 -8.11
C PHE A 8 24.93 34.63 -7.74
N LEU A 9 26.19 34.20 -7.61
CA LEU A 9 27.31 35.10 -7.35
C LEU A 9 27.56 36.07 -8.50
N ARG A 10 27.31 35.64 -9.75
CA ARG A 10 27.49 36.46 -10.96
C ARG A 10 26.37 37.47 -11.20
N MET A 11 25.26 37.41 -10.45
CA MET A 11 24.15 38.35 -10.59
C MET A 11 24.44 39.75 -10.03
N GLY A 12 25.58 39.95 -9.35
CA GLY A 12 26.03 41.27 -8.89
C GLY A 12 25.09 41.93 -7.86
N HIS A 13 24.26 41.14 -7.19
CA HIS A 13 23.28 41.66 -6.25
C HIS A 13 23.97 42.25 -5.00
N PRO A 14 23.55 43.41 -4.48
CA PRO A 14 24.21 44.09 -3.34
C PRO A 14 24.30 43.24 -2.07
N TYR A 15 23.46 42.21 -1.95
CA TYR A 15 23.46 41.24 -0.84
C TYR A 15 23.87 39.82 -1.25
N GLY A 16 24.37 39.63 -2.47
CA GLY A 16 24.70 38.32 -3.08
C GLY A 16 26.02 37.73 -2.60
N SER A 17 26.28 37.72 -1.29
CA SER A 17 27.44 37.01 -0.72
C SER A 17 27.19 35.50 -0.67
N ILE A 18 28.24 34.68 -0.66
CA ILE A 18 28.13 33.21 -0.51
C ILE A 18 27.32 32.86 0.73
N SER A 19 27.57 33.53 1.85
CA SER A 19 26.85 33.30 3.11
C SER A 19 25.34 33.56 2.96
N ASN A 20 24.96 34.66 2.32
CA ASN A 20 23.56 35.00 2.11
C ASN A 20 22.87 34.06 1.13
N ILE A 21 23.57 33.64 0.07
CA ILE A 21 23.05 32.67 -0.90
C ILE A 21 22.81 31.31 -0.22
N LEU A 22 23.75 30.84 0.60
CA LEU A 22 23.58 29.59 1.35
C LEU A 22 22.47 29.69 2.40
N ASN A 23 22.37 30.82 3.11
CA ASN A 23 21.27 31.06 4.05
C ASN A 23 19.91 31.10 3.34
N PHE A 24 19.83 31.73 2.16
CA PHE A 24 18.61 31.78 1.36
C PHE A 24 18.21 30.38 0.84
N LEU A 25 19.16 29.62 0.30
CA LEU A 25 18.92 28.23 -0.13
C LEU A 25 18.52 27.33 1.05
N TRP A 26 19.13 27.53 2.21
CA TRP A 26 18.76 26.84 3.44
C TRP A 26 17.35 27.20 3.89
N CYS A 27 16.95 28.48 3.84
CA CYS A 27 15.59 28.92 4.16
C CYS A 27 14.57 28.32 3.19
N LEU A 28 14.87 28.28 1.89
CA LEU A 28 14.00 27.62 0.90
C LEU A 28 13.91 26.11 1.14
N TRP A 29 15.04 25.45 1.39
CA TRP A 29 15.08 24.02 1.72
C TRP A 29 14.31 23.73 3.01
N LYS A 30 14.48 24.56 4.04
CA LYS A 30 13.77 24.48 5.31
C LYS A 30 12.28 24.72 5.12
N ALA A 31 11.85 25.79 4.47
CA ALA A 31 10.44 26.06 4.22
C ALA A 31 9.77 24.95 3.39
N ARG A 32 10.45 24.45 2.35
CA ARG A 32 9.99 23.30 1.56
C ARG A 32 9.82 22.06 2.42
N ASN A 33 10.80 21.76 3.27
CA ASN A 33 10.76 20.58 4.14
C ASN A 33 9.80 20.75 5.31
N ASP A 34 9.63 21.96 5.84
CA ASP A 34 8.70 22.23 6.92
C ASP A 34 7.25 22.10 6.43
N TYR A 35 6.98 22.48 5.18
CA TYR A 35 5.73 22.21 4.48
C TYR A 35 5.55 20.72 4.12
N LEU A 36 6.59 20.07 3.60
CA LEU A 36 6.54 18.66 3.18
C LEU A 36 6.45 17.66 4.36
N PHE A 37 6.99 18.03 5.52
CA PHE A 37 7.09 17.15 6.70
C PHE A 37 6.31 17.66 7.91
N ASP A 38 5.46 18.69 7.75
CA ASP A 38 4.62 19.30 8.79
C ASP A 38 5.37 19.42 10.14
N ARG A 39 6.55 20.06 10.07
CA ARG A 39 7.59 19.96 11.11
C ARG A 39 7.24 20.56 12.47
N ASN A 40 6.11 21.25 12.58
CA ASN A 40 5.57 21.62 13.89
C ASN A 40 5.18 20.38 14.73
N LYS A 41 5.15 19.17 14.14
CA LYS A 41 4.76 17.92 14.84
C LYS A 41 5.63 16.69 14.54
N ALA A 42 6.56 16.72 13.58
CA ALA A 42 7.29 15.53 13.15
C ALA A 42 8.66 15.32 13.88
N PRO A 43 8.89 14.16 14.51
CA PRO A 43 10.15 13.86 15.19
C PRO A 43 11.33 13.56 14.22
N PRO A 44 12.60 13.72 14.68
CA PRO A 44 13.79 13.63 13.82
C PRO A 44 13.97 12.33 13.02
N HIS A 45 13.47 11.19 13.53
CA HIS A 45 13.60 9.90 12.85
C HIS A 45 12.77 9.80 11.56
N HIS A 46 11.65 10.53 11.46
CA HIS A 46 10.87 10.65 10.22
C HIS A 46 11.66 11.36 9.11
N VAL A 47 12.49 12.35 9.48
CA VAL A 47 13.35 13.07 8.54
C VAL A 47 14.47 12.16 8.02
N HIS A 48 15.01 11.28 8.87
CA HIS A 48 16.04 10.31 8.47
C HIS A 48 15.50 9.26 7.49
N LEU A 49 14.31 8.71 7.76
CA LEU A 49 13.66 7.74 6.86
C LEU A 49 13.32 8.38 5.50
N ALA A 50 12.85 9.62 5.51
CA ALA A 50 12.58 10.40 4.30
C ALA A 50 13.84 10.75 3.51
N ALA A 51 14.94 11.10 4.19
CA ALA A 51 16.23 11.37 3.55
C ALA A 51 16.83 10.11 2.89
N LYS A 52 16.68 8.94 3.53
CA LYS A 52 17.08 7.64 2.95
C LYS A 52 16.28 7.30 1.70
N ALA A 53 14.97 7.56 1.70
CA ALA A 53 14.13 7.34 0.51
C ALA A 53 14.58 8.20 -0.68
N LEU A 54 14.93 9.46 -0.45
CA LEU A 54 15.44 10.38 -1.48
C LEU A 54 16.83 10.02 -2.00
N SER A 55 17.68 9.38 -1.18
CA SER A 55 19.00 8.93 -1.63
C SER A 55 18.97 7.65 -2.47
N SER A 56 17.85 6.93 -2.47
CA SER A 56 17.73 5.62 -3.11
C SER A 56 17.22 5.66 -4.55
N ASP A 57 16.91 6.85 -5.10
CA ASP A 57 16.57 7.06 -6.51
C ASP A 57 17.83 6.97 -7.39
N ALA A 58 18.35 5.76 -7.54
CA ALA A 58 19.21 5.41 -8.66
C ALA A 58 18.31 4.99 -9.84
N TYR A 59 18.21 5.88 -10.83
CA TYR A 59 17.57 5.69 -12.14
C TYR A 59 17.83 4.28 -12.71
N ILE A 60 16.75 3.57 -13.06
CA ILE A 60 16.80 2.53 -14.09
C ILE A 60 15.67 2.82 -15.09
N ASP A 61 16.06 3.29 -16.28
CA ASP A 61 15.23 3.32 -17.47
C ASP A 61 14.81 1.89 -17.84
N LEU A 62 13.52 1.66 -18.09
CA LEU A 62 13.04 0.45 -18.76
C LEU A 62 12.28 0.81 -20.05
N PRO A 63 12.54 0.10 -21.17
CA PRO A 63 11.92 0.36 -22.45
C PRO A 63 10.53 -0.29 -22.57
N HIS A 64 9.61 0.51 -23.12
CA HIS A 64 8.51 0.18 -24.02
C HIS A 64 8.01 -1.28 -24.08
N LEU A 65 6.80 -1.53 -23.58
CA LEU A 65 6.02 -2.75 -23.84
C LEU A 65 4.64 -2.38 -24.40
N SER A 66 4.51 -2.52 -25.72
CA SER A 66 3.23 -2.63 -26.41
C SER A 66 3.25 -3.96 -27.15
N GLN A 67 2.30 -4.84 -26.83
CA GLN A 67 1.57 -5.76 -27.71
C GLN A 67 1.13 -6.99 -26.91
N MET A 68 -0.15 -7.00 -26.53
CA MET A 68 -0.85 -8.19 -26.06
C MET A 68 -1.32 -9.03 -27.25
N GLN A 69 -1.08 -10.33 -27.20
CA GLN A 69 -1.77 -11.32 -28.02
C GLN A 69 -2.95 -11.89 -27.21
N VAL A 70 -4.11 -11.94 -27.87
CA VAL A 70 -5.37 -12.49 -27.36
C VAL A 70 -5.48 -13.95 -27.76
N THR A 71 -5.84 -14.82 -26.82
CA THR A 71 -6.46 -16.12 -27.13
C THR A 71 -7.75 -16.28 -26.32
N PRO A 72 -8.77 -16.98 -26.87
CA PRO A 72 -10.16 -16.74 -26.49
C PRO A 72 -10.69 -17.79 -25.52
N GLN A 73 -11.29 -17.35 -24.42
CA GLN A 73 -12.28 -18.15 -23.69
C GLN A 73 -13.45 -17.28 -23.23
N VAL A 74 -14.62 -17.64 -23.79
CA VAL A 74 -16.01 -17.34 -23.41
C VAL A 74 -16.24 -16.02 -22.63
N GLN A 75 -16.47 -14.96 -23.38
CA GLN A 75 -16.83 -13.63 -22.87
C GLN A 75 -18.31 -13.57 -22.48
N LEU A 76 -18.57 -13.29 -21.20
CA LEU A 76 -19.73 -12.48 -20.81
C LEU A 76 -19.44 -11.01 -21.20
N PRO A 77 -20.44 -10.18 -21.56
CA PRO A 77 -20.21 -8.91 -22.23
C PRO A 77 -19.30 -7.98 -21.42
N LEU A 78 -18.18 -7.57 -22.02
CA LEU A 78 -17.14 -6.72 -21.44
C LEU A 78 -17.61 -5.27 -21.18
N ASP A 79 -18.83 -4.91 -21.59
CA ASP A 79 -19.35 -3.54 -21.65
C ASP A 79 -19.87 -2.96 -20.33
N GLN A 80 -19.79 -3.69 -19.21
CA GLN A 80 -20.33 -3.22 -17.91
C GLN A 80 -19.27 -2.97 -16.82
N LEU A 81 -18.02 -3.38 -17.04
CA LEU A 81 -16.97 -3.11 -16.07
C LEU A 81 -16.48 -1.66 -16.23
N PRO A 82 -16.46 -0.86 -15.14
CA PRO A 82 -15.89 0.47 -15.21
C PRO A 82 -14.39 0.38 -15.51
N MET A 83 -13.79 1.50 -15.93
CA MET A 83 -12.33 1.58 -16.03
C MET A 83 -11.67 1.29 -14.67
N GLN A 84 -10.50 0.64 -14.69
CA GLN A 84 -9.72 0.43 -13.47
C GLN A 84 -9.47 1.74 -12.71
N GLY A 85 -9.42 1.64 -11.39
CA GLY A 85 -9.27 2.76 -10.46
C GLY A 85 -10.57 3.54 -10.20
N ARG A 86 -11.65 3.25 -10.93
CA ARG A 86 -12.99 3.82 -10.70
C ARG A 86 -13.82 2.95 -9.76
N THR A 87 -14.96 3.51 -9.34
CA THR A 87 -15.93 2.84 -8.48
C THR A 87 -16.62 1.70 -9.21
N LEU A 88 -16.50 0.50 -8.66
CA LEU A 88 -17.27 -0.67 -8.98
C LEU A 88 -18.51 -0.71 -8.07
N ARG A 89 -19.70 -0.76 -8.67
CA ARG A 89 -20.98 -0.73 -7.92
C ARG A 89 -21.27 -2.03 -7.17
N SER A 90 -20.74 -3.14 -7.67
CA SER A 90 -20.87 -4.46 -7.06
C SER A 90 -19.65 -5.28 -7.44
N ASP A 91 -19.04 -5.90 -6.44
CA ASP A 91 -17.95 -6.85 -6.60
C ASP A 91 -18.37 -8.13 -7.35
N LEU A 92 -19.67 -8.42 -7.43
CA LEU A 92 -20.23 -9.52 -8.24
C LEU A 92 -19.96 -9.38 -9.74
N LEU A 93 -19.68 -8.16 -10.22
CA LEU A 93 -19.37 -7.87 -11.62
C LEU A 93 -17.98 -8.36 -12.04
N VAL A 94 -17.11 -8.68 -11.08
CA VAL A 94 -15.76 -9.17 -11.35
C VAL A 94 -15.67 -10.65 -11.03
N SER A 95 -15.07 -11.40 -11.94
CA SER A 95 -14.80 -12.83 -11.79
C SER A 95 -13.34 -13.07 -11.39
N GLY A 96 -13.09 -14.21 -10.74
CA GLY A 96 -11.76 -14.60 -10.28
C GLY A 96 -11.44 -14.21 -8.83
N PRO A 97 -10.17 -14.31 -8.41
CA PRO A 97 -9.73 -14.00 -7.06
C PRO A 97 -9.95 -12.52 -6.71
N LYS A 98 -10.60 -12.26 -5.57
CA LYS A 98 -10.86 -10.91 -5.07
C LYS A 98 -10.08 -10.67 -3.79
N ILE A 99 -9.41 -9.53 -3.70
CA ILE A 99 -8.58 -9.15 -2.56
C ILE A 99 -9.05 -7.78 -2.10
N TYR A 100 -9.61 -7.74 -0.90
CA TYR A 100 -10.16 -6.56 -0.26
C TYR A 100 -9.17 -6.11 0.81
N SER A 101 -8.88 -4.82 0.86
CA SER A 101 -7.97 -4.25 1.86
C SER A 101 -8.59 -3.03 2.54
N ASP A 102 -8.32 -2.88 3.82
CA ASP A 102 -8.68 -1.70 4.62
C ASP A 102 -7.65 -1.44 5.72
N ALA A 103 -7.62 -0.22 6.24
CA ALA A 103 -6.73 0.15 7.33
C ALA A 103 -7.43 0.89 8.50
N ALA A 104 -7.05 0.52 9.72
CA ALA A 104 -7.40 1.26 10.93
C ALA A 104 -6.29 2.25 11.29
N PHE A 105 -6.55 3.55 11.04
CA PHE A 105 -5.61 4.63 11.35
C PHE A 105 -5.50 4.92 12.86
N ARG A 106 -4.26 5.03 13.36
CA ARG A 106 -3.92 5.37 14.76
C ARG A 106 -4.61 4.48 15.80
N SER A 107 -4.55 3.18 15.57
CA SER A 107 -4.98 2.16 16.51
C SER A 107 -4.13 2.19 17.79
N ARG A 108 -4.77 2.35 18.96
CA ARG A 108 -4.10 2.34 20.29
C ARG A 108 -4.07 0.98 20.95
N LYS A 109 -4.70 -0.03 20.33
CA LYS A 109 -5.00 -1.30 20.99
C LYS A 109 -4.34 -2.48 20.27
N VAL A 110 -3.34 -2.21 19.44
CA VAL A 110 -2.53 -3.26 18.80
C VAL A 110 -1.80 -4.06 19.89
N PRO A 111 -1.73 -5.39 19.78
CA PRO A 111 -1.06 -6.21 20.78
C PRO A 111 0.40 -5.80 20.94
N SER A 112 0.93 -5.85 22.16
CA SER A 112 2.33 -5.50 22.48
C SER A 112 2.71 -4.02 22.35
N LEU A 113 1.74 -3.14 22.09
CA LEU A 113 2.01 -1.71 21.97
C LEU A 113 2.15 -1.05 23.36
N PRO A 114 3.20 -0.23 23.60
CA PRO A 114 3.34 0.53 24.84
C PRO A 114 2.16 1.48 25.07
N GLN A 115 1.86 1.75 26.34
CA GLN A 115 0.75 2.62 26.72
C GLN A 115 0.94 4.04 26.15
N GLY A 116 -0.04 4.49 25.36
CA GLY A 116 -0.04 5.83 24.74
C GLY A 116 0.53 5.87 23.32
N GLU A 117 1.10 4.77 22.83
CA GLU A 117 1.50 4.66 21.44
C GLU A 117 0.30 4.36 20.51
N VAL A 118 0.53 4.52 19.21
CA VAL A 118 -0.42 4.15 18.17
C VAL A 118 0.29 3.35 17.09
N ALA A 119 -0.45 2.47 16.42
CA ALA A 119 -0.03 1.74 15.24
C ALA A 119 -1.13 1.80 14.17
N THR A 120 -0.92 1.14 13.04
CA THR A 120 -1.92 0.98 11.99
C THR A 120 -2.41 -0.46 12.00
N GLY A 121 -3.72 -0.66 12.15
CA GLY A 121 -4.34 -1.96 11.92
C GLY A 121 -4.54 -2.18 10.42
N VAL A 122 -4.33 -3.39 9.96
CA VAL A 122 -4.42 -3.78 8.55
C VAL A 122 -5.32 -4.98 8.45
N GLY A 123 -6.37 -4.88 7.62
CA GLY A 123 -7.29 -5.96 7.36
C GLY A 123 -7.29 -6.35 5.90
N ILE A 124 -7.10 -7.64 5.64
CA ILE A 124 -7.24 -8.20 4.29
C ILE A 124 -8.31 -9.26 4.31
N TYR A 125 -9.19 -9.22 3.32
CA TYR A 125 -10.10 -10.32 3.00
C TYR A 125 -9.80 -10.83 1.59
N ILE A 126 -9.68 -12.14 1.42
CA ILE A 126 -9.44 -12.77 0.12
C ILE A 126 -10.58 -13.74 -0.15
N SER A 127 -11.18 -13.66 -1.34
CA SER A 127 -12.18 -14.62 -1.80
C SER A 127 -11.68 -15.34 -3.06
N LEU A 128 -11.49 -16.66 -2.94
CA LEU A 128 -11.09 -17.55 -4.03
C LEU A 128 -12.31 -18.37 -4.47
N ALA A 129 -13.11 -17.79 -5.37
CA ALA A 129 -14.36 -18.41 -5.82
C ALA A 129 -14.17 -19.81 -6.46
N GLN A 130 -13.01 -20.08 -7.07
CA GLN A 130 -12.71 -21.37 -7.69
C GLN A 130 -12.54 -22.50 -6.66
N ASP A 131 -11.95 -22.18 -5.50
CA ASP A 131 -11.66 -23.15 -4.45
C ASP A 131 -12.70 -23.14 -3.32
N GLN A 132 -13.69 -22.24 -3.39
CA GLN A 132 -14.66 -21.98 -2.32
C GLN A 132 -13.97 -21.64 -0.98
N VAL A 133 -12.78 -21.04 -1.06
CA VAL A 133 -11.97 -20.65 0.09
C VAL A 133 -12.03 -19.15 0.29
N ASN A 134 -12.29 -18.72 1.52
CA ASN A 134 -12.20 -17.33 1.91
C ASN A 134 -11.15 -17.17 3.02
N MET A 135 -10.42 -16.07 3.03
CA MET A 135 -9.39 -15.81 4.03
C MET A 135 -9.57 -14.43 4.63
N GLN A 136 -9.38 -14.34 5.95
CA GLN A 136 -9.25 -13.08 6.68
C GLN A 136 -7.86 -13.05 7.28
N ILE A 137 -7.16 -11.94 7.09
CA ILE A 137 -5.80 -11.74 7.61
C ILE A 137 -5.79 -10.43 8.37
N GLU A 138 -5.49 -10.55 9.65
CA GLU A 138 -5.32 -9.45 10.59
C GLU A 138 -3.83 -9.18 10.77
N ALA A 139 -3.42 -7.94 10.54
CA ALA A 139 -2.04 -7.52 10.72
C ALA A 139 -1.95 -6.11 11.29
N SER A 140 -0.75 -5.73 11.72
CA SER A 140 -0.44 -4.36 12.10
C SER A 140 0.81 -3.86 11.39
N ALA A 141 0.90 -2.54 11.26
CA ALA A 141 2.04 -1.83 10.74
C ALA A 141 2.43 -0.68 11.69
N PRO A 142 3.66 -0.13 11.55
CA PRO A 142 4.07 1.07 12.26
C PRO A 142 3.06 2.22 12.11
N PRO A 143 3.03 3.15 13.08
CA PRO A 143 2.16 4.32 13.00
C PRO A 143 2.34 5.09 11.70
N THR A 144 1.21 5.36 11.06
CA THR A 144 1.14 6.18 9.85
C THR A 144 0.80 7.64 10.17
N ILE A 145 1.03 8.50 9.18
CA ILE A 145 0.85 9.95 9.30
C ILE A 145 -0.52 10.44 8.81
N SER A 146 -1.24 9.61 8.06
CA SER A 146 -2.58 9.92 7.54
C SER A 146 -3.36 8.64 7.23
N PRO A 147 -4.71 8.71 7.15
CA PRO A 147 -5.52 7.60 6.67
C PRO A 147 -5.08 7.11 5.29
N LEU A 148 -4.79 8.01 4.36
CA LEU A 148 -4.30 7.65 3.03
C LEU A 148 -2.98 6.84 3.07
N HIS A 149 -2.06 7.17 3.99
CA HIS A 149 -0.84 6.37 4.16
C HIS A 149 -1.16 4.97 4.72
N ALA A 150 -2.11 4.88 5.66
CA ALA A 150 -2.59 3.61 6.21
C ALA A 150 -3.22 2.72 5.12
N GLU A 151 -4.12 3.27 4.30
CA GLU A 151 -4.75 2.55 3.19
C GLU A 151 -3.72 2.05 2.17
N ALA A 152 -2.73 2.89 1.83
CA ALA A 152 -1.68 2.51 0.90
C ALA A 152 -0.79 1.38 1.45
N LEU A 153 -0.54 1.36 2.76
CA LEU A 153 0.16 0.24 3.40
C LEU A 153 -0.68 -1.03 3.34
N ALA A 154 -1.97 -0.97 3.68
CA ALA A 154 -2.86 -2.13 3.60
C ALA A 154 -2.91 -2.72 2.18
N LEU A 155 -3.01 -1.87 1.16
CA LEU A 155 -2.94 -2.30 -0.24
C LEU A 155 -1.60 -2.96 -0.58
N SER A 156 -0.48 -2.38 -0.12
CA SER A 156 0.85 -2.95 -0.37
C SER A 156 1.02 -4.31 0.29
N PHE A 157 0.52 -4.48 1.51
CA PHE A 157 0.53 -5.75 2.24
C PHE A 157 -0.34 -6.80 1.53
N ALA A 158 -1.52 -6.40 1.04
CA ALA A 158 -2.38 -7.27 0.25
C ALA A 158 -1.67 -7.82 -0.99
N ALA A 159 -0.86 -7.01 -1.68
CA ALA A 159 -0.07 -7.49 -2.82
C ALA A 159 1.07 -8.44 -2.40
N GLN A 160 1.72 -8.20 -1.26
CA GLN A 160 2.73 -9.13 -0.73
C GLN A 160 2.11 -10.49 -0.41
N VAL A 161 0.95 -10.50 0.26
CA VAL A 161 0.18 -11.72 0.56
C VAL A 161 -0.23 -12.42 -0.73
N ALA A 162 -0.79 -11.69 -1.70
CA ALA A 162 -1.19 -12.25 -2.99
C ALA A 162 -0.02 -12.90 -3.73
N SER A 163 1.14 -12.23 -3.73
CA SER A 163 2.38 -12.73 -4.31
C SER A 163 2.88 -13.98 -3.59
N LYS A 164 2.83 -14.01 -2.26
CA LYS A 164 3.23 -15.15 -1.43
C LYS A 164 2.33 -16.37 -1.66
N LEU A 165 1.03 -16.15 -1.82
CA LEU A 165 0.02 -17.18 -2.11
C LEU A 165 -0.05 -17.54 -3.60
N ASN A 166 0.73 -16.87 -4.46
CA ASN A 166 0.73 -17.05 -5.91
C ASN A 166 -0.66 -16.91 -6.56
N ILE A 167 -1.44 -15.92 -6.12
CA ILE A 167 -2.79 -15.65 -6.65
C ILE A 167 -2.65 -14.94 -8.00
N LEU A 168 -3.02 -15.63 -9.08
CA LEU A 168 -2.95 -15.09 -10.44
C LEU A 168 -4.23 -14.33 -10.82
N ARG A 169 -4.05 -13.23 -11.56
CA ARG A 169 -5.09 -12.28 -12.01
C ARG A 169 -6.00 -11.78 -10.87
N PRO A 170 -5.46 -11.34 -9.73
CA PRO A 170 -6.28 -10.88 -8.62
C PRO A 170 -6.93 -9.53 -8.94
N THR A 171 -8.13 -9.33 -8.40
CA THR A 171 -8.79 -8.03 -8.36
C THR A 171 -8.63 -7.42 -6.97
N PHE A 172 -7.83 -6.35 -6.87
CA PHE A 172 -7.69 -5.55 -5.66
C PHE A 172 -8.85 -4.56 -5.53
N LEU A 173 -9.51 -4.59 -4.39
CA LEU A 173 -10.70 -3.80 -4.06
C LEU A 173 -10.42 -3.01 -2.77
N MET A 174 -10.68 -1.70 -2.80
CA MET A 174 -10.49 -0.80 -1.66
C MET A 174 -11.53 0.32 -1.66
N ASP A 175 -11.77 0.97 -0.53
CA ASP A 175 -12.76 2.05 -0.40
C ASP A 175 -12.17 3.47 -0.49
N PHE A 176 -10.89 3.60 -0.87
CA PHE A 176 -10.22 4.89 -1.05
C PHE A 176 -10.02 5.26 -2.53
N LEU A 177 -10.98 6.01 -3.10
CA LEU A 177 -11.07 6.32 -4.53
C LEU A 177 -9.81 6.97 -5.14
N SER A 178 -9.15 7.88 -4.44
CA SER A 178 -7.94 8.51 -4.99
C SER A 178 -6.75 7.55 -5.00
N LEU A 179 -6.67 6.61 -4.06
CA LEU A 179 -5.63 5.58 -4.02
C LEU A 179 -5.86 4.57 -5.15
N SER A 180 -7.10 4.09 -5.32
CA SER A 180 -7.43 3.16 -6.41
C SER A 180 -7.10 3.75 -7.78
N SER A 181 -7.37 5.04 -7.96
CA SER A 181 -7.07 5.76 -9.21
C SER A 181 -5.57 5.76 -9.52
N VAL A 182 -4.73 5.97 -8.50
CA VAL A 182 -3.26 5.97 -8.67
C VAL A 182 -2.72 4.55 -8.83
N ALA A 183 -3.21 3.59 -8.04
CA ALA A 183 -2.79 2.20 -8.11
C ALA A 183 -3.13 1.57 -9.47
N ALA A 184 -4.28 1.91 -10.06
CA ALA A 184 -4.68 1.44 -11.40
C ALA A 184 -3.81 1.97 -12.55
N ILE A 185 -3.12 3.11 -12.37
CA ILE A 185 -2.18 3.64 -13.38
C ILE A 185 -0.96 2.72 -13.52
N GLY A 186 -0.64 1.93 -12.48
CA GLY A 186 0.47 0.96 -12.53
C GLY A 186 1.86 1.60 -12.45
N ARG A 187 1.96 2.92 -12.23
CA ARG A 187 3.23 3.64 -12.07
C ARG A 187 3.07 4.86 -11.17
N ILE A 188 4.15 5.26 -10.52
CA ILE A 188 4.21 6.47 -9.71
C ILE A 188 4.44 7.67 -10.64
N VAL A 189 3.48 8.58 -10.67
CA VAL A 189 3.62 9.88 -11.37
C VAL A 189 3.88 10.94 -10.32
N GLU A 190 5.11 11.46 -10.25
CA GLU A 190 5.55 12.30 -9.13
C GLU A 190 4.67 13.54 -8.91
N SER A 191 4.22 14.20 -9.97
CA SER A 191 3.44 15.42 -9.87
C SER A 191 2.03 15.22 -9.30
N THR A 192 1.47 14.01 -9.39
CA THR A 192 0.09 13.71 -8.98
C THR A 192 0.00 12.73 -7.83
N THR A 193 1.08 12.01 -7.51
CA THR A 193 1.11 11.01 -6.44
C THR A 193 1.62 11.63 -5.14
N PRO A 194 0.80 11.71 -4.09
CA PRO A 194 1.23 12.19 -2.78
C PRO A 194 2.47 11.44 -2.31
N TRP A 195 3.45 12.17 -1.78
CA TRP A 195 4.73 11.61 -1.37
C TRP A 195 4.59 10.44 -0.38
N CYS A 196 3.67 10.58 0.58
CA CYS A 196 3.47 9.60 1.66
C CYS A 196 3.06 8.21 1.20
N ILE A 197 2.51 8.06 -0.01
CA ILE A 197 2.07 6.76 -0.54
C ILE A 197 3.00 6.19 -1.63
N ARG A 198 4.06 6.90 -2.02
CA ARG A 198 4.97 6.44 -3.07
C ARG A 198 5.67 5.14 -2.72
N LYS A 199 6.20 5.02 -1.49
CA LYS A 199 6.87 3.78 -1.04
C LYS A 199 5.89 2.60 -0.94
N PRO A 200 4.73 2.71 -0.29
CA PRO A 200 3.72 1.65 -0.31
C PRO A 200 3.29 1.27 -1.74
N LEU A 201 3.08 2.24 -2.63
CA LEU A 201 2.73 1.96 -4.03
C LEU A 201 3.85 1.26 -4.80
N ALA A 202 5.11 1.67 -4.62
CA ALA A 202 6.25 0.98 -5.23
C ALA A 202 6.32 -0.48 -4.79
N THR A 203 6.05 -0.73 -3.50
CA THR A 203 5.97 -2.08 -2.93
C THR A 203 4.79 -2.86 -3.54
N PHE A 204 3.61 -2.24 -3.62
CA PHE A 204 2.45 -2.81 -4.29
C PHE A 204 2.80 -3.23 -5.72
N PHE A 205 3.38 -2.34 -6.54
CA PHE A 205 3.75 -2.66 -7.92
C PHE A 205 4.76 -3.80 -8.00
N LYS A 206 5.83 -3.76 -7.19
CA LYS A 206 6.84 -4.82 -7.13
C LYS A 206 6.22 -6.21 -6.95
N HIS A 207 5.22 -6.34 -6.08
CA HIS A 207 4.60 -7.63 -5.77
C HIS A 207 3.43 -7.97 -6.69
N ALA A 208 2.72 -6.96 -7.23
CA ALA A 208 1.54 -7.17 -8.04
C ALA A 208 1.84 -7.33 -9.54
N THR A 209 2.92 -6.76 -10.09
CA THR A 209 3.17 -6.72 -11.55
C THR A 209 3.09 -8.09 -12.21
N ASN A 210 3.68 -9.12 -11.60
CA ASN A 210 3.68 -10.49 -12.17
C ASN A 210 2.34 -11.22 -12.02
N LEU A 211 1.42 -10.69 -11.22
CA LEU A 211 0.12 -11.30 -10.95
C LEU A 211 -0.93 -10.88 -12.00
N GLN A 212 -0.64 -9.92 -12.88
CA GLN A 212 -1.61 -9.34 -13.84
C GLN A 212 -2.88 -8.80 -13.15
N PRO A 213 -2.73 -7.83 -12.22
CA PRO A 213 -3.80 -7.43 -11.33
C PRO A 213 -4.82 -6.50 -12.00
N GLN A 214 -6.01 -6.45 -11.43
CA GLN A 214 -6.96 -5.38 -11.65
C GLN A 214 -7.16 -4.61 -10.35
N VAL A 215 -7.42 -3.30 -10.44
CA VAL A 215 -7.64 -2.46 -9.25
C VAL A 215 -8.94 -1.67 -9.41
N PHE A 216 -9.82 -1.73 -8.41
CA PHE A 216 -11.05 -0.95 -8.37
C PHE A 216 -11.30 -0.31 -7.00
N HIS A 217 -12.02 0.79 -7.03
CA HIS A 217 -12.66 1.34 -5.84
C HIS A 217 -13.99 0.63 -5.61
N ILE A 218 -14.36 0.36 -4.37
CA ILE A 218 -15.67 -0.14 -3.95
C ILE A 218 -16.22 0.74 -2.84
N SER A 219 -17.52 0.71 -2.60
CA SER A 219 -18.09 1.43 -1.45
C SER A 219 -17.79 0.68 -0.15
N ARG A 220 -17.79 1.39 0.97
CA ARG A 220 -17.45 0.83 2.28
C ARG A 220 -18.41 -0.27 2.74
N GLU A 221 -19.66 -0.23 2.28
CA GLU A 221 -20.65 -1.28 2.56
C GLU A 221 -20.22 -2.63 1.96
N ILE A 222 -19.48 -2.61 0.85
CA ILE A 222 -18.91 -3.81 0.21
C ILE A 222 -17.62 -4.22 0.93
N ASN A 223 -16.81 -3.26 1.40
CA ASN A 223 -15.52 -3.51 2.07
C ASN A 223 -15.65 -3.88 3.56
N GLY A 224 -16.85 -4.19 4.05
CA GLY A 224 -17.13 -4.32 5.48
C GLY A 224 -16.31 -5.38 6.20
N ILE A 225 -15.95 -6.50 5.54
CA ILE A 225 -15.14 -7.55 6.16
C ILE A 225 -13.71 -7.07 6.40
N ALA A 226 -13.02 -6.58 5.36
CA ALA A 226 -11.66 -6.05 5.51
C ALA A 226 -11.62 -4.90 6.52
N HIS A 227 -12.65 -4.06 6.52
CA HIS A 227 -12.80 -2.99 7.50
C HIS A 227 -12.88 -3.51 8.93
N ASN A 228 -13.73 -4.52 9.19
CA ASN A 228 -13.86 -5.11 10.51
C ASN A 228 -12.53 -5.78 10.94
N VAL A 229 -11.88 -6.52 10.04
CA VAL A 229 -10.58 -7.18 10.33
C VAL A 229 -9.51 -6.15 10.68
N ALA A 230 -9.43 -5.02 9.98
CA ALA A 230 -8.48 -3.95 10.29
C ALA A 230 -8.71 -3.35 11.69
N GLN A 231 -9.96 -3.35 12.16
CA GLN A 231 -10.36 -2.94 13.51
C GLN A 231 -10.26 -4.07 14.54
N GLN A 232 -10.13 -5.34 14.15
CA GLN A 232 -10.05 -6.47 15.11
C GLN A 232 -8.67 -6.62 15.75
N VAL A 233 -7.63 -6.03 15.12
CA VAL A 233 -6.29 -5.75 15.70
C VAL A 233 -6.36 -5.10 17.09
N LEU A 234 -7.53 -4.59 17.48
CA LEU A 234 -7.81 -3.98 18.76
C LEU A 234 -7.99 -4.95 19.94
N HIS A 235 -8.05 -6.28 19.73
CA HIS A 235 -8.54 -7.23 20.75
C HIS A 235 -7.72 -8.52 20.98
N GLN A 236 -6.66 -8.81 20.21
CA GLN A 236 -6.05 -10.14 20.20
C GLN A 236 -4.73 -10.29 20.98
N CYS A 237 -4.34 -11.55 21.21
CA CYS A 237 -3.24 -12.02 22.06
C CYS A 237 -1.86 -11.87 21.39
N VAL A 238 -0.78 -12.01 22.16
CA VAL A 238 0.62 -11.70 21.75
C VAL A 238 1.19 -12.68 20.72
N GLN A 239 0.55 -13.84 20.47
CA GLN A 239 1.04 -14.84 19.51
C GLN A 239 0.13 -14.91 18.28
N PRO A 240 0.71 -14.99 17.07
CA PRO A 240 -0.06 -15.10 15.84
C PRO A 240 -0.86 -16.40 15.82
N GLU A 241 -2.17 -16.29 15.63
CA GLU A 241 -3.04 -17.44 15.39
C GLU A 241 -3.19 -17.65 13.87
N VAL A 242 -2.98 -18.87 13.40
CA VAL A 242 -3.10 -19.21 11.98
C VAL A 242 -3.92 -20.49 11.88
N CYS A 243 -5.21 -20.32 11.59
CA CYS A 243 -6.20 -21.38 11.66
C CYS A 243 -6.90 -21.60 10.32
N CYS A 244 -7.12 -22.87 9.97
CA CYS A 244 -7.88 -23.27 8.79
C CYS A 244 -9.14 -24.04 9.20
N PHE A 245 -10.28 -23.45 8.90
CA PHE A 245 -11.63 -23.97 9.05
C PHE A 245 -12.25 -24.43 7.72
N ALA A 246 -11.54 -24.22 6.59
CA ALA A 246 -12.02 -24.58 5.27
C ALA A 246 -12.22 -26.10 5.12
N SER A 247 -13.46 -26.48 4.81
CA SER A 247 -13.83 -27.88 4.59
C SER A 247 -13.05 -28.52 3.44
N ALA A 248 -12.71 -27.75 2.40
CA ALA A 248 -11.88 -28.16 1.27
C ALA A 248 -10.47 -28.62 1.69
N HIS A 249 -9.98 -28.15 2.84
CA HIS A 249 -8.66 -28.47 3.38
C HIS A 249 -8.71 -29.52 4.51
N ARG A 250 -9.86 -30.16 4.76
CA ARG A 250 -9.98 -31.12 5.88
C ARG A 250 -9.04 -32.33 5.77
N HIS A 251 -8.66 -32.69 4.55
CA HIS A 251 -7.83 -33.87 4.25
C HIS A 251 -6.49 -33.53 3.60
N THR A 252 -6.16 -32.24 3.46
CA THR A 252 -4.94 -31.74 2.82
C THR A 252 -4.32 -30.64 3.68
N SER A 253 -3.01 -30.45 3.60
CA SER A 253 -2.37 -29.33 4.29
C SER A 253 -2.86 -28.00 3.70
N CYS A 254 -3.43 -27.13 4.51
CA CYS A 254 -3.88 -25.83 4.04
C CYS A 254 -2.69 -25.00 3.52
N PRO A 255 -2.66 -24.60 2.23
CA PRO A 255 -1.55 -23.85 1.66
C PRO A 255 -1.40 -22.49 2.34
N VAL A 256 -2.51 -21.87 2.74
CA VAL A 256 -2.55 -20.58 3.46
C VAL A 256 -1.78 -20.66 4.77
N VAL A 257 -2.11 -21.66 5.60
CA VAL A 257 -1.42 -21.88 6.88
C VAL A 257 0.06 -22.11 6.63
N SER A 258 0.43 -23.00 5.70
CA SER A 258 1.83 -23.32 5.43
C SER A 258 2.67 -22.12 4.95
N LEU A 259 2.08 -21.24 4.14
CA LEU A 259 2.79 -20.12 3.52
C LEU A 259 2.83 -18.87 4.40
N LEU A 260 1.81 -18.66 5.24
CA LEU A 260 1.69 -17.46 6.09
C LEU A 260 2.22 -17.66 7.52
N SER A 261 2.32 -18.89 8.03
CA SER A 261 2.86 -19.15 9.37
C SER A 261 4.29 -18.63 9.57
N ASN A 262 5.09 -18.62 8.49
CA ASN A 262 6.48 -18.14 8.50
C ASN A 262 6.65 -16.82 7.73
N PHE A 263 5.55 -16.12 7.44
CA PHE A 263 5.63 -14.86 6.73
C PHE A 263 6.13 -13.77 7.68
N GLN A 264 7.37 -13.34 7.46
CA GLN A 264 7.97 -12.22 8.17
C GLN A 264 8.20 -11.09 7.18
N ASP A 265 7.60 -9.94 7.46
CA ASP A 265 7.89 -8.68 6.79
C ASP A 265 8.42 -7.67 7.83
N GLN A 266 9.31 -6.77 7.41
CA GLN A 266 9.91 -5.79 8.31
C GLN A 266 8.93 -4.68 8.73
N GLU A 267 7.87 -4.46 7.94
CA GLU A 267 6.87 -3.41 8.14
C GLU A 267 5.54 -3.96 8.65
N PHE A 268 5.28 -5.26 8.57
CA PHE A 268 4.01 -5.86 8.98
C PHE A 268 4.19 -7.01 9.97
N VAL A 269 3.32 -7.02 10.99
CA VAL A 269 3.19 -8.13 11.94
C VAL A 269 1.80 -8.73 11.76
N ILE A 270 1.74 -10.00 11.35
CA ILE A 270 0.50 -10.77 11.28
C ILE A 270 0.11 -11.18 12.70
N HIS A 271 -1.15 -10.97 13.05
CA HIS A 271 -1.74 -11.37 14.34
C HIS A 271 -2.70 -12.55 14.18
N ASP A 272 -3.47 -12.57 13.10
CA ASP A 272 -4.45 -13.63 12.86
C ASP A 272 -4.57 -13.95 11.37
N VAL A 273 -4.79 -15.22 11.06
CA VAL A 273 -5.11 -15.72 9.74
C VAL A 273 -6.19 -16.77 9.89
N HIS A 274 -7.38 -16.44 9.40
CA HIS A 274 -8.50 -17.37 9.33
C HIS A 274 -8.80 -17.75 7.88
N CYS A 275 -8.73 -19.04 7.59
CA CYS A 275 -9.12 -19.61 6.30
C CYS A 275 -10.43 -20.38 6.48
N TYR A 276 -11.44 -20.08 5.67
CA TYR A 276 -12.81 -20.64 5.71
C TYR A 276 -13.18 -21.32 4.39
#